data_AF-A0A3C0WP26-F1
#
_entry.id   AF-A0A3C0WP26-F1
#
_cell.length_a   1.000
_cell.length_b   1.000
_cell.length_c   1.000
_cell.angle_alpha   90.00
_cell.angle_beta   90.00
_cell.angle_gamma   90.00
#
_symmetry.space_group_name_H-M   'P 1'
#
loop_
_entity.id
_entity.type
_entity.pdbx_description
1 polymer ?
#
loop_
_entity_poly.entity_id
_entity_poly.type
_entity_poly.pdbx_seq_one_letter_code
_entity_poly.pdbx_strand_id
1 'polypeptide(L)' 'MKPEEKIPPLEGPVCALPLRHSEQIVMGHGSGGRMTRDLIEKTFKPFLSSPALAAGNDFARVAANGSGESGGRLAVSTDS' A
#
# COMPACT_ATOMS: atom_id res chain seq x y z
N MET A 1 36.56 -45.93 -24.66
CA MET A 1 35.33 -45.67 -23.88
C MET A 1 35.47 -44.27 -23.31
N LYS A 2 34.73 -43.27 -23.82
CA LYS A 2 34.83 -41.89 -23.32
C LYS A 2 33.93 -41.76 -22.08
N PRO A 3 34.38 -41.07 -21.01
CA PRO A 3 33.56 -40.88 -19.83
C PRO A 3 32.35 -40.00 -20.18
N GLU A 4 31.18 -40.42 -19.71
CA GLU A 4 29.92 -39.73 -19.90
C GLU A 4 29.86 -38.52 -18.96
N GLU A 5 29.81 -37.33 -19.53
CA GLU A 5 29.83 -36.07 -18.81
C GLU A 5 28.45 -35.82 -18.19
N LYS A 6 28.33 -36.02 -16.87
CA LYS A 6 27.10 -35.75 -16.12
C LYS A 6 26.88 -34.24 -16.02
N ILE A 7 26.00 -33.72 -16.88
CA ILE A 7 25.55 -32.33 -16.80
C ILE A 7 24.55 -32.21 -15.63
N PRO A 8 24.73 -31.26 -14.69
CA PRO A 8 23.77 -31.05 -13.62
C PRO A 8 22.42 -30.56 -14.17
N PRO A 9 21.29 -30.94 -13.54
CA PRO A 9 19.98 -30.44 -13.97
C PRO A 9 19.91 -28.93 -13.75
N LEU A 10 19.69 -28.17 -14.82
CA LEU A 10 19.43 -26.74 -14.74
C LEU A 10 17.95 -26.56 -14.37
N GLU A 11 17.66 -26.16 -13.13
CA GLU A 11 16.32 -25.68 -12.80
C GLU A 11 16.06 -24.41 -13.63
N GLY A 12 14.92 -24.37 -14.31
CA GLY A 12 14.60 -23.31 -15.28
C GLY A 12 14.61 -21.90 -14.68
N PRO A 13 14.42 -20.86 -15.52
CA PRO A 13 14.47 -19.48 -15.05
C PRO A 13 13.44 -19.24 -13.94
N VAL A 14 13.93 -18.86 -12.76
CA VAL A 14 13.12 -18.47 -11.60
C VAL A 14 13.05 -16.95 -11.52
N CYS A 15 11.83 -16.41 -11.42
CA CYS A 15 11.63 -14.99 -11.16
C CYS A 15 11.88 -14.74 -9.67
N ALA A 16 12.99 -14.07 -9.35
CA ALA A 16 13.30 -13.71 -7.97
C ALA A 16 12.20 -12.80 -7.40
N LEU A 17 11.81 -13.05 -6.14
CA LEU A 17 10.88 -12.16 -5.45
C LEU A 17 11.49 -10.75 -5.33
N PRO A 18 10.72 -9.69 -5.64
CA PRO A 18 11.19 -8.33 -5.47
C PRO A 18 11.63 -8.05 -4.02
N LEU A 19 12.77 -7.37 -3.88
CA LEU A 19 13.24 -6.92 -2.58
C LEU A 19 12.22 -5.97 -1.93
N ARG A 20 12.07 -6.07 -0.62
CA ARG A 20 11.25 -5.15 0.16
C ARG A 20 12.02 -3.85 0.35
N HIS A 21 11.44 -2.73 -0.04
CA HIS A 21 12.01 -1.39 0.16
C HIS A 21 11.41 -0.77 1.43
N SER A 22 11.86 -1.23 2.61
CA SER A 22 11.33 -0.76 3.91
C SER A 22 12.15 0.36 4.56
N GLU A 23 13.41 0.53 4.18
CA GLU A 23 14.33 1.43 4.87
C GLU A 23 14.33 2.87 4.32
N GLN A 24 13.89 3.05 3.07
CA GLN A 24 13.99 4.33 2.36
C GLN A 24 12.74 4.57 1.50
N ILE A 25 12.35 5.85 1.38
CA ILE A 25 11.33 6.28 0.41
C ILE A 25 11.95 6.26 -0.98
N VAL A 26 11.18 5.77 -1.95
CA VAL A 26 11.58 5.60 -3.35
C VAL A 26 10.41 6.00 -4.23
N MET A 27 10.66 6.23 -5.52
CA MET A 27 9.62 6.66 -6.47
C MET A 27 8.37 5.78 -6.46
N GLY A 28 8.53 4.47 -6.25
CA GLY A 28 7.40 3.53 -6.17
C GLY A 28 6.41 3.83 -5.04
N HIS A 29 6.82 4.50 -3.97
CA HIS A 29 5.92 4.89 -2.88
C HIS A 29 4.93 6.00 -3.28
N GLY A 30 5.21 6.77 -4.34
CA GLY A 30 4.34 7.82 -4.86
C GLY A 30 3.52 7.43 -6.10
N SER A 31 3.59 6.18 -6.56
CA SER A 31 2.96 5.76 -7.82
C SER A 31 1.47 5.38 -7.71
N GLY A 32 0.90 5.35 -6.50
CA GLY A 32 -0.48 4.92 -6.24
C GLY A 32 -0.66 3.39 -6.18
N GLY A 33 0.40 2.61 -6.39
CA GLY A 33 0.34 1.15 -6.40
C GLY A 33 0.49 0.50 -5.02
N ARG A 34 0.94 -0.76 -5.03
CA ARG A 34 1.14 -1.57 -3.82
C ARG A 34 2.08 -0.91 -2.80
N MET A 35 3.15 -0.26 -3.26
CA MET A 35 4.09 0.41 -2.37
C MET A 35 3.47 1.63 -1.69
N THR A 36 2.69 2.45 -2.40
CA THR A 36 1.91 3.54 -1.79
C THR A 36 0.96 3.02 -0.71
N ARG A 37 0.21 1.95 -1.01
CA ARG A 37 -0.67 1.32 0.00
C ARG A 37 0.10 0.79 1.21
N ASP A 38 1.23 0.12 0.98
CA ASP A 38 2.07 -0.40 2.06
C ASP A 38 2.62 0.73 2.95
N LEU A 39 2.98 1.88 2.35
CA LEU A 39 3.41 3.07 3.10
C LEU A 39 2.26 3.61 3.98
N ILE A 40 1.05 3.73 3.43
CA ILE A 40 -0.16 4.15 4.16
C ILE A 40 -0.42 3.22 5.36
N GLU A 41 -0.47 1.92 5.13
CA GLU A 41 -0.85 0.93 6.15
C GLU A 41 0.21 0.73 7.22
N LYS A 42 1.51 0.74 6.87
CA LYS A 42 2.59 0.39 7.81
C LYS A 42 3.21 1.61 8.47
N THR A 43 3.14 2.79 7.84
CA THR A 43 3.81 4.00 8.33
C THR A 43 2.80 5.00 8.88
N PHE A 44 1.72 5.31 8.15
CA PHE A 44 0.80 6.37 8.58
C PHE A 44 -0.31 5.87 9.50
N LYS A 45 -0.97 4.78 9.13
CA LYS A 45 -2.13 4.23 9.87
C LYS A 45 -1.86 3.91 11.34
N PRO A 46 -0.69 3.39 11.76
CA PRO A 46 -0.42 3.12 13.17
C PRO A 46 -0.46 4.37 14.06
N PHE A 47 -0.13 5.54 13.49
CA PHE A 47 -0.03 6.80 14.25
C PHE A 47 -1.17 7.78 13.97
N LEU A 48 -1.86 7.64 12.83
CA LEU A 48 -2.94 8.54 12.38
C LEU A 48 -4.31 7.83 12.25
N SER A 49 -4.46 6.67 12.90
CA SER A 49 -5.68 5.87 12.85
C SER A 49 -6.92 6.68 13.24
N SER A 50 -7.93 6.66 12.38
CA SER A 50 -9.27 7.20 12.65
C SER A 50 -10.32 6.34 11.94
N PRO A 51 -11.60 6.39 12.34
CA PRO A 51 -12.67 5.68 11.63
C PRO A 51 -12.78 6.09 10.14
N ALA A 52 -12.50 7.36 9.83
CA ALA A 52 -12.49 7.85 8.45
C ALA A 52 -11.34 7.24 7.64
N LEU A 53 -10.13 7.19 8.20
CA LEU A 53 -8.98 6.57 7.53
C LEU A 53 -9.15 5.05 7.38
N ALA A 54 -9.73 4.39 8.39
CA ALA A 54 -9.98 2.95 8.37
C ALA A 54 -10.97 2.52 7.29
N ALA A 55 -11.83 3.43 6.82
CA ALA A 55 -12.75 3.17 5.71
C ALA A 55 -12.04 2.96 4.37
N GLY A 56 -10.82 3.51 4.19
CA GLY A 56 -10.01 3.29 2.99
C GLY A 56 -10.65 3.80 1.69
N ASN A 57 -11.48 4.84 1.77
CA ASN A 57 -12.14 5.47 0.64
C ASN A 57 -11.27 6.58 0.01
N ASP A 58 -11.73 7.12 -1.11
CA ASP A 58 -11.25 8.32 -1.80
C ASP A 58 -11.57 9.64 -1.08
N PHE A 59 -12.33 9.59 0.01
CA PHE A 59 -12.67 10.73 0.87
C PHE A 59 -12.80 10.33 2.34
N ALA A 60 -12.73 11.33 3.22
CA ALA A 60 -13.14 11.21 4.62
C ALA A 60 -14.60 11.65 4.79
N ARG A 61 -15.42 10.81 5.45
CA ARG A 61 -16.77 11.21 5.86
C ARG A 61 -16.71 11.89 7.23
N VAL A 62 -17.06 13.17 7.28
CA VAL A 62 -17.06 13.99 8.50
C VAL A 62 -18.51 14.34 8.87
N ALA A 63 -18.85 14.22 10.16
CA ALA A 63 -20.14 14.67 10.65
C ALA A 63 -20.18 16.21 10.65
N ALA A 64 -21.22 16.81 10.08
CA ALA A 64 -21.46 18.24 10.20
C ALA A 64 -22.21 18.49 11.52
N ASN A 65 -21.57 19.17 12.46
CA ASN A 65 -22.21 19.57 13.70
C ASN A 65 -23.17 20.74 13.41
N GLY A 66 -24.48 20.47 13.40
CA GLY A 66 -25.54 21.47 13.42
C GLY A 66 -26.36 21.31 14.72
N SER A 67 -26.84 22.41 15.30
CA SER A 67 -27.51 22.45 16.60
C SER A 67 -28.97 21.93 16.59
N GLY A 68 -29.27 20.85 15.86
CA GLY A 68 -30.61 20.25 15.78
C GLY A 68 -30.62 18.85 15.16
N GLU A 69 -31.78 18.20 15.17
CA GLU A 69 -31.98 16.77 14.80
C GLU A 69 -31.62 16.39 13.35
N SER A 70 -31.16 17.33 12.53
CA SER A 70 -30.75 17.12 11.14
C SER A 70 -29.24 17.31 10.98
N GLY A 71 -28.45 16.43 11.58
CA GLY A 71 -26.99 16.42 11.39
C GLY A 71 -26.61 16.01 9.96
N GLY A 72 -25.93 16.90 9.24
CA GLY A 72 -25.46 16.66 7.87
C GLY A 72 -24.21 15.78 7.80
N ARG A 73 -23.85 15.33 6.59
CA ARG A 73 -22.61 14.57 6.30
C ARG A 73 -21.79 15.33 5.27
N LEU A 74 -20.50 15.51 5.56
CA LEU A 74 -19.54 16.12 4.63
C LEU A 74 -18.61 15.03 4.08
N ALA A 75 -18.37 15.07 2.77
CA ALA A 75 -17.29 14.33 2.13
C ALA A 75 -16.13 15.31 1.90
N VAL A 76 -14.95 14.99 2.42
CA VAL A 76 -13.75 15.82 2.29
C VAL A 76 -12.67 14.99 1.61
N SER A 77 -12.07 15.54 0.55
CA SER A 77 -10.95 14.93 -0.18
C SER A 77 -9.95 16.02 -0.57
N THR A 78 -8.72 15.62 -0.87
CA THR A 78 -7.65 16.50 -1.31
C THR A 78 -6.71 15.74 -2.25
N ASP A 79 -6.27 16.43 -3.28
CA ASP A 79 -5.16 16.07 -4.16
C ASP A 79 -4.22 17.28 -4.31
N SER A 80 -3.15 17.11 -5.08
CA SER A 80 -2.11 18.13 -5.34
C SER A 80 -2.26 18.77 -6.70
#